data_AF-A0A9X5XE37-F1
#
_entry.id   AF-A0A9X5XE37-F1
#
_cell.length_a   1.000
_cell.length_b   1.000
_cell.length_c   1.000
_cell.angle_alpha   90.00
_cell.angle_beta   90.00
_cell.angle_gamma   90.00
#
_symmetry.space_group_name_H-M   'P 1'
#
loop_
_entity.id
_entity.type
_entity.pdbx_description
1 polymer ?
#
loop_
_entity_poly.entity_id
_entity_poly.type
_entity_poly.pdbx_seq_one_letter_code
_entity_poly.pdbx_strand_id
1 'polypeptide(L)'
;MSTLATAGRRRGKSKLGWNLLGLLVFVTAGFPVYWMLNTAFKPAKDAIDPDPSLFPTGLTLDNFRRALDIADFWGPVGRSLIVSLSVVVIGVVVGMLAALA
;
A
#
# COMPACT_ATOMS: atom_id res chain seq x y z
N MET A 1 -1.12 58.60 -5.43
CA MET A 1 -0.17 57.63 -4.83
C MET A 1 -0.86 56.96 -3.64
N SER A 2 -1.37 55.73 -3.79
CA SER A 2 -1.61 54.74 -2.71
C SER A 2 -2.59 53.63 -3.16
N THR A 3 -2.12 52.69 -3.98
CA THR A 3 -2.76 51.38 -4.15
C THR A 3 -1.82 50.35 -3.51
N LEU A 4 -1.96 50.14 -2.20
CA LEU A 4 -1.24 49.09 -1.49
C LEU A 4 -1.99 47.77 -1.61
N ALA A 5 -1.25 46.79 -2.14
CA ALA A 5 -1.66 45.44 -2.44
C ALA A 5 -2.22 44.69 -1.22
N THR A 6 -3.34 44.01 -1.42
CA THR A 6 -3.80 42.96 -0.49
C THR A 6 -4.12 41.69 -1.27
N ALA A 7 -3.10 41.07 -1.86
CA ALA A 7 -3.22 39.80 -2.59
C ALA A 7 -2.21 38.76 -2.09
N GLY A 8 -2.21 38.48 -0.77
CA GLY A 8 -1.24 37.55 -0.17
C GLY A 8 -1.80 36.29 0.50
N ARG A 9 -3.10 36.20 0.80
CA ARG A 9 -3.61 35.19 1.75
C ARG A 9 -4.17 33.89 1.19
N ARG A 10 -4.23 33.71 -0.14
CA ARG A 10 -4.92 32.53 -0.73
C ARG A 10 -4.01 31.32 -0.99
N ARG A 11 -2.69 31.47 -0.97
CA ARG A 11 -1.72 30.39 -1.28
C ARG A 11 -1.50 29.37 -0.15
N GLY A 12 -1.73 29.74 1.11
CA GLY A 12 -1.52 28.85 2.27
C GLY A 12 -2.71 27.93 2.58
N LYS A 13 -3.94 28.41 2.36
CA LYS A 13 -5.17 27.62 2.61
C LYS A 13 -5.36 26.47 1.62
N SER A 14 -4.93 26.64 0.36
CA SER A 14 -4.99 25.58 -0.64
C SER A 14 -4.02 24.44 -0.32
N LYS A 15 -2.80 24.74 0.16
CA LYS A 15 -1.83 23.72 0.56
C LYS A 15 -2.30 22.92 1.78
N LEU A 16 -2.93 23.57 2.76
CA LEU A 16 -3.51 22.86 3.91
C LEU A 16 -4.61 21.89 3.49
N GLY A 17 -5.52 22.33 2.59
CA GLY A 17 -6.56 21.45 2.03
C GLY A 17 -5.98 20.23 1.32
N TRP A 18 -4.96 20.42 0.48
CA TRP A 18 -4.27 19.32 -0.20
C TRP A 18 -3.53 18.38 0.76
N ASN A 19 -2.88 18.90 1.79
CA ASN A 19 -2.23 18.08 2.81
C ASN A 19 -3.23 17.25 3.61
N LEU A 20 -4.37 17.83 4.00
CA LEU A 20 -5.44 17.12 4.70
C LEU A 20 -6.06 16.04 3.82
N LEU A 21 -6.29 16.33 2.54
CA LEU A 21 -6.77 15.34 1.58
C LEU A 21 -5.75 14.21 1.40
N GLY A 22 -4.48 14.54 1.24
CA GLY A 22 -3.41 13.54 1.15
C GLY A 22 -3.32 12.65 2.40
N LEU A 23 -3.46 13.24 3.59
CA LEU A 23 -3.50 12.49 4.84
C LEU A 23 -4.73 11.58 4.93
N LEU A 24 -5.90 12.06 4.51
CA LEU A 24 -7.12 11.26 4.47
C LEU A 24 -6.97 10.07 3.52
N VAL A 25 -6.45 10.29 2.32
CA VAL A 25 -6.17 9.21 1.36
C VAL A 25 -5.16 8.22 1.93
N PHE A 26 -4.10 8.72 2.57
CA PHE A 26 -3.09 7.87 3.20
C PHE A 26 -3.69 7.00 4.32
N VAL A 27 -4.49 7.56 5.21
CA VAL A 27 -5.11 6.80 6.31
C VAL A 27 -6.11 5.79 5.77
N THR A 28 -6.96 6.18 4.82
CA THR A 28 -7.99 5.28 4.25
C THR A 28 -7.39 4.14 3.44
N ALA A 29 -6.38 4.42 2.60
CA ALA A 29 -5.67 3.39 1.83
C ALA A 29 -4.68 2.58 2.67
N GLY A 30 -4.08 3.19 3.69
CA GLY A 30 -3.11 2.55 4.59
C GLY A 30 -3.76 1.68 5.66
N PHE A 31 -4.99 1.99 6.08
CA PHE A 31 -5.74 1.21 7.07
C PHE A 31 -5.87 -0.28 6.70
N PRO A 32 -6.32 -0.69 5.49
CA PRO A 32 -6.38 -2.10 5.13
C PRO A 32 -5.00 -2.77 5.14
N VAL A 33 -3.95 -2.05 4.72
CA VAL A 33 -2.56 -2.58 4.77
C VAL A 33 -2.12 -2.79 6.22
N TYR A 34 -2.37 -1.83 7.11
CA TYR A 34 -2.14 -1.95 8.54
C TYR A 34 -2.89 -3.16 9.13
N TRP A 35 -4.16 -3.34 8.74
CA TRP A 35 -4.98 -4.46 9.18
C TRP A 35 -4.39 -5.80 8.72
N MET A 36 -3.98 -5.92 7.44
CA MET A 36 -3.31 -7.11 6.92
C MET A 36 -2.04 -7.43 7.70
N LEU A 37 -1.20 -6.44 7.99
CA LEU A 37 0.01 -6.65 8.79
C LEU A 37 -0.32 -7.09 10.21
N ASN A 38 -1.25 -6.41 10.89
CA ASN A 38 -1.67 -6.76 12.25
C ASN A 38 -2.15 -8.22 12.32
N THR A 39 -3.02 -8.63 11.38
CA THR A 39 -3.52 -10.02 11.31
C THR A 39 -2.42 -11.04 10.97
N ALA A 40 -1.46 -10.68 10.12
CA ALA A 40 -0.36 -11.57 9.76
C ALA A 40 0.57 -11.89 10.95
N PHE A 41 0.76 -10.94 11.88
CA PHE A 41 1.59 -11.15 13.07
C PHE A 41 0.83 -11.67 14.30
N LYS A 42 -0.51 -11.63 14.31
CA LYS A 42 -1.32 -12.17 15.42
C LYS A 42 -1.27 -13.71 15.47
N PRO A 43 -1.36 -14.33 16.66
CA PRO A 43 -1.57 -15.78 16.76
C PRO A 43 -2.81 -16.21 15.95
N ALA A 44 -2.75 -17.33 15.24
CA ALA A 44 -3.83 -17.79 14.35
C ALA A 44 -5.21 -17.90 15.03
N LYS A 45 -5.23 -18.21 16.34
CA LYS A 45 -6.44 -18.27 17.17
C LYS A 45 -7.12 -16.90 17.37
N ASP A 46 -6.35 -15.82 17.31
CA ASP A 46 -6.81 -14.44 17.54
C ASP A 46 -7.06 -13.71 16.19
N ALA A 47 -6.85 -14.40 15.05
CA ALA A 47 -7.10 -13.86 13.72
C ALA A 47 -8.59 -13.89 13.33
N ILE A 48 -9.39 -14.75 13.97
CA ILE A 48 -10.86 -14.88 13.79
C ILE A 48 -11.58 -14.47 15.08
N ASP A 49 -10.95 -13.63 15.90
CA ASP A 49 -11.56 -13.15 17.13
C ASP A 49 -12.74 -12.21 16.80
N PRO A 50 -13.96 -12.46 17.31
CA PRO A 50 -15.10 -11.57 17.13
C PRO A 50 -14.92 -10.18 17.75
N ASP A 51 -13.92 -9.98 18.63
CA ASP A 51 -13.56 -8.67 19.17
C ASP A 51 -12.20 -8.17 18.62
N PRO A 52 -12.19 -7.55 17.42
CA PRO A 52 -10.96 -7.15 16.73
C PRO A 52 -10.20 -6.05 17.48
N SER A 53 -9.12 -6.41 18.19
CA SER A 53 -8.23 -5.40 18.76
C SER A 53 -7.46 -4.66 17.66
N LEU A 54 -7.50 -3.32 17.71
CA LEU A 54 -6.69 -2.48 16.82
C LEU A 54 -5.20 -2.75 17.06
N PHE A 55 -4.77 -2.79 18.32
CA PHE A 55 -3.37 -3.07 18.67
C PHE A 55 -3.07 -4.57 18.76
N PRO A 56 -1.88 -5.04 18.32
CA PRO A 56 -1.50 -6.44 18.40
C PRO A 56 -1.45 -6.90 19.86
N THR A 57 -2.18 -7.96 20.20
CA THR A 57 -2.19 -8.61 21.54
C THR A 57 -0.95 -9.48 21.76
N GLY A 58 -0.30 -9.90 20.69
CA GLY A 58 0.98 -10.60 20.67
C GLY A 58 1.57 -10.63 19.26
N LEU A 59 2.88 -10.40 19.14
CA LEU A 59 3.59 -10.48 17.86
C LEU A 59 4.19 -11.86 17.69
N THR A 60 3.85 -12.54 16.60
CA THR A 60 4.31 -13.90 16.26
C THR A 60 4.66 -13.99 14.78
N LEU A 61 5.54 -14.93 14.43
CA LEU A 61 5.91 -15.22 13.04
C LEU A 61 5.39 -16.58 12.56
N ASP A 62 4.51 -17.21 13.34
CA ASP A 62 4.10 -18.59 13.10
C ASP A 62 3.22 -18.71 11.86
N ASN A 63 2.43 -17.69 11.54
CA ASN A 63 1.68 -17.64 10.29
C ASN A 63 2.60 -17.61 9.06
N PHE A 64 3.73 -16.91 9.14
CA PHE A 64 4.71 -16.87 8.06
C PHE A 64 5.40 -18.23 7.89
N ARG A 65 5.84 -18.85 8.99
CA ARG A 65 6.43 -20.21 8.95
C ARG A 65 5.44 -21.20 8.34
N ARG A 66 4.21 -21.20 8.83
CA ARG A 66 3.12 -22.05 8.34
C ARG A 66 2.84 -21.83 6.85
N ALA A 67 2.87 -20.59 6.37
CA ALA A 67 2.66 -20.27 4.96
C ALA A 67 3.80 -20.79 4.09
N LEU A 68 5.05 -20.67 4.55
CA LEU A 68 6.25 -21.14 3.84
C LEU A 68 6.36 -22.68 3.82
N ASP A 69 5.84 -23.36 4.83
CA ASP A 69 5.83 -24.82 4.93
C ASP A 69 4.72 -25.50 4.08
N ILE A 70 3.87 -24.73 3.40
CA ILE A 70 2.85 -25.28 2.49
C ILE A 70 3.57 -25.95 1.31
N ALA A 71 3.15 -27.18 0.99
CA ALA A 71 3.81 -28.07 0.02
C ALA A 71 4.12 -27.46 -1.36
N ASP A 72 3.30 -26.51 -1.85
CA ASP A 72 3.55 -25.79 -3.10
C ASP A 72 3.45 -24.26 -2.92
N PHE A 73 4.03 -23.70 -1.85
CA PHE A 73 4.06 -22.24 -1.70
C PHE A 73 4.85 -21.55 -2.83
N TRP A 74 6.00 -22.12 -3.20
CA TRP A 74 6.94 -21.49 -4.15
C TRP A 74 6.52 -21.62 -5.61
N GLY A 75 5.70 -22.61 -5.98
CA GLY A 75 5.24 -22.79 -7.36
C GLY A 75 4.43 -21.58 -7.87
N PRO A 76 3.32 -21.19 -7.22
CA PRO A 76 2.54 -20.01 -7.56
C PRO A 76 3.38 -18.72 -7.55
N VAL A 77 4.24 -18.54 -6.54
CA VAL A 77 5.15 -17.39 -6.45
C VAL A 77 6.03 -17.28 -7.70
N GLY A 78 6.65 -18.39 -8.12
CA GLY A 78 7.48 -18.45 -9.32
C GLY A 78 6.69 -18.16 -10.60
N ARG A 79 5.51 -18.76 -10.76
CA ARG A 79 4.64 -18.55 -11.94
C ARG A 79 4.21 -17.09 -12.06
N SER A 80 3.77 -16.46 -10.96
CA SER A 80 3.40 -15.04 -10.95
C SER A 80 4.59 -14.12 -11.23
N LEU A 81 5.76 -14.44 -10.69
CA LEU A 81 6.99 -13.67 -10.94
C LEU A 81 7.37 -13.71 -12.43
N ILE A 82 7.36 -14.88 -13.04
CA ILE A 82 7.65 -15.04 -14.47
C ILE A 82 6.67 -14.22 -15.30
N VAL A 83 5.35 -14.38 -15.08
CA VAL A 83 4.33 -13.66 -15.84
C VAL A 83 4.47 -12.15 -15.69
N SER A 84 4.60 -11.65 -14.45
CA SER A 84 4.73 -10.21 -14.19
C SER A 84 5.97 -9.61 -14.86
N LEU A 85 7.13 -10.26 -14.77
CA LEU A 85 8.36 -9.79 -15.40
C LEU A 85 8.28 -9.84 -16.93
N SER A 86 7.74 -10.92 -17.50
CA SER A 86 7.55 -11.03 -18.94
C SER A 86 6.67 -9.90 -19.48
N VAL A 87 5.55 -9.61 -18.81
CA VAL A 87 4.64 -8.53 -19.20
C VAL A 87 5.32 -7.16 -19.10
N VAL A 88 6.07 -6.90 -18.04
CA VAL A 88 6.81 -5.63 -17.87
C VAL A 88 7.83 -5.46 -18.99
N VAL A 89 8.65 -6.48 -19.26
CA VAL A 89 9.69 -6.42 -20.30
C VAL A 89 9.08 -6.19 -21.67
N ILE A 90 8.08 -6.99 -22.05
CA ILE A 90 7.40 -6.86 -23.34
C ILE A 90 6.74 -5.48 -23.44
N GLY A 91 6.04 -5.05 -22.39
CA GLY A 91 5.36 -3.75 -22.35
C GLY A 91 6.32 -2.57 -22.50
N VAL A 92 7.50 -2.63 -21.85
CA VAL A 92 8.54 -1.61 -21.98
C VAL A 92 9.11 -1.59 -23.40
N VAL A 93 9.43 -2.75 -23.98
CA VAL A 93 9.96 -2.83 -25.35
C VAL A 93 8.95 -2.26 -26.35
N VAL A 94 7.69 -2.71 -26.28
CA VAL A 94 6.62 -2.24 -27.17
C VAL A 94 6.37 -0.75 -26.97
N GLY A 95 6.26 -0.30 -25.72
CA GLY A 95 6.05 1.11 -25.38
C GLY A 95 7.19 2.01 -25.86
N MET A 96 8.44 1.55 -25.74
CA MET A 96 9.61 2.27 -26.23
C MET A 96 9.60 2.38 -27.76
N LEU A 97 9.30 1.28 -28.48
CA LEU A 97 9.19 1.31 -29.93
C LEU A 97 8.05 2.23 -30.39
N ALA A 98 6.89 2.18 -29.74
CA ALA A 98 5.75 3.03 -30.05
C ALA A 98 5.99 4.51 -29.75
N ALA A 99 6.82 4.84 -28.74
CA ALA A 99 7.17 6.22 -28.43
C ALA A 99 8.18 6.83 -29.40
N LEU A 100 8.95 6.00 -30.12
CA LEU A 100 10.00 6.42 -31.06
C LEU A 100 9.56 6.43 -32.54
N ALA A 101 8.55 5.64 -32.89
CA ALA A 101 7.97 5.57 -34.24
C ALA A 101 7.04 6.76 -34.54
#